data_AF-A0A0F9Q0A9-F1
#
_entry.id   AF-A0A0F9Q0A9-F1
#
_cell.length_a   1.000
_cell.length_b   1.000
_cell.length_c   1.000
_cell.angle_alpha   90.00
_cell.angle_beta   90.00
_cell.angle_gamma   90.00
#
_symmetry.space_group_name_H-M   'P 1'
#
loop_
_entity.id
_entity.type
_entity.pdbx_description
1 polymer ?
#
loop_
_entity_poly.entity_id
_entity_poly.type
_entity_poly.pdbx_seq_one_letter_code
_entity_poly.pdbx_strand_id
1 'polypeptide(L)' 'MATEQTRQVLEDISVAIADAEAQLPTARELVDLMRSANEDTTESQALLNEIDARIKQWKRVIARAGVSTLPTPTPKKA' A
#
# COMPACT_ATOMS: atom_id res chain seq x y z
N MET A 1 -24.70 9.28 6.31
CA MET A 1 -24.44 8.34 5.19
C MET A 1 -23.27 8.88 4.40
N ALA A 2 -22.32 8.05 3.98
CA ALA A 2 -21.22 8.49 3.12
C ALA A 2 -21.82 9.01 1.80
N THR A 3 -21.33 10.14 1.30
CA THR A 3 -21.72 10.64 -0.02
C THR A 3 -21.16 9.71 -1.10
N GLU A 4 -21.77 9.70 -2.28
CA GLU A 4 -21.25 8.93 -3.43
C GLU A 4 -19.78 9.27 -3.73
N GLN A 5 -19.42 10.55 -3.59
CA GLN A 5 -18.04 11.02 -3.72
C GLN A 5 -17.10 10.40 -2.65
N THR A 6 -17.57 10.26 -1.41
CA THR A 6 -16.78 9.63 -0.34
C THR A 6 -16.55 8.15 -0.63
N ARG A 7 -17.55 7.47 -1.19
CA ARG A 7 -17.44 6.07 -1.61
C ARG A 7 -16.41 5.89 -2.72
N GLN A 8 -16.47 6.71 -3.77
CA GLN A 8 -15.50 6.66 -4.87
C GLN A 8 -14.06 6.87 -4.37
N VAL A 9 -13.83 7.84 -3.49
CA VAL A 9 -12.50 8.09 -2.91
C VAL A 9 -12.01 6.88 -2.12
N LEU A 10 -12.87 6.23 -1.34
CA LEU A 10 -12.50 5.03 -0.58
C LEU A 10 -12.17 3.85 -1.51
N GLU A 11 -12.88 3.72 -2.63
CA GLU A 11 -12.60 2.72 -3.66
C GLU A 11 -11.24 3.01 -4.33
N ASP A 12 -10.94 4.25 -4.72
CA ASP A 12 -9.65 4.62 -5.32
C ASP A 12 -8.48 4.37 -4.35
N ILE A 13 -8.64 4.71 -3.07
CA ILE A 13 -7.63 4.45 -2.03
C ILE A 13 -7.43 2.94 -1.87
N SER A 14 -8.51 2.15 -1.94
CA SER A 14 -8.43 0.70 -1.79
C SER A 14 -7.65 0.04 -2.94
N VAL A 15 -7.75 0.55 -4.17
CA VAL A 15 -6.93 0.13 -5.31
C VAL A 15 -5.46 0.48 -5.07
N ALA A 16 -5.19 1.73 -4.67
CA ALA A 16 -3.81 2.18 -4.40
C ALA A 16 -3.15 1.36 -3.28
N ILE A 17 -3.91 0.94 -2.26
CA ILE A 17 -3.42 0.03 -1.22
C ILE A 17 -3.07 -1.33 -1.80
N ALA A 18 -3.94 -1.91 -2.64
CA ALA A 18 -3.68 -3.22 -3.23
C ALA A 18 -2.41 -3.21 -4.11
N ASP A 19 -2.22 -2.16 -4.89
CA ASP A 19 -1.01 -1.97 -5.70
C ASP A 19 0.24 -1.84 -4.83
N ALA A 20 0.17 -1.07 -3.73
CA ALA A 20 1.28 -0.92 -2.80
C ALA A 20 1.61 -2.24 -2.07
N GLU A 21 0.60 -2.99 -1.64
CA GLU A 21 0.78 -4.32 -1.02
C GLU A 21 1.45 -5.32 -1.98
N ALA A 22 1.15 -5.24 -3.27
CA ALA A 22 1.79 -6.08 -4.29
C ALA A 22 3.27 -5.72 -4.53
N GLN A 23 3.65 -4.45 -4.39
CA GLN A 23 5.02 -3.98 -4.65
C GLN A 23 5.95 -4.08 -3.42
N LEU A 24 5.39 -4.03 -2.20
CA LEU A 24 6.15 -4.05 -0.96
C LEU A 24 7.14 -5.23 -0.82
N PRO A 25 6.78 -6.49 -1.18
CA PRO A 25 7.71 -7.61 -1.11
C PRO A 25 8.95 -7.40 -1.97
N THR A 26 8.79 -7.00 -3.22
CA THR A 26 9.90 -6.75 -4.15
C THR A 26 10.78 -5.59 -3.67
N ALA A 27 10.17 -4.54 -3.10
CA ALA A 27 10.94 -3.44 -2.53
C ALA A 27 11.76 -3.85 -1.29
N ARG A 28 11.24 -4.77 -0.47
CA ARG A 28 11.99 -5.36 0.66
C ARG A 28 13.16 -6.21 0.17
N GLU A 29 12.95 -7.04 -0.83
CA GLU A 29 14.02 -7.84 -1.45
C GLU A 29 15.16 -6.96 -1.98
N LEU A 30 14.84 -5.84 -2.65
CA LEU A 30 15.83 -4.89 -3.13
C LEU A 30 16.65 -4.29 -1.98
N VAL A 31 15.99 -3.88 -0.89
CA VAL A 31 16.66 -3.34 0.29
C VAL A 31 17.57 -4.38 0.94
N ASP A 32 17.15 -5.64 1.03
CA ASP A 32 17.97 -6.71 1.58
C ASP A 32 19.17 -7.05 0.67
N LEU A 33 19.01 -6.98 -0.66
CA LEU A 33 20.12 -7.10 -1.61
C LEU A 33 21.13 -5.97 -1.47
N MET A 34 20.67 -4.71 -1.38
CA MET A 34 21.53 -3.54 -1.17
C MET A 34 22.30 -3.65 0.16
N ARG A 35 21.61 -4.05 1.24
CA ARG A 35 22.25 -4.29 2.54
C ARG A 35 23.34 -5.36 2.44
N SER A 36 23.08 -6.44 1.69
CA SER A 36 24.04 -7.52 1.45
C SER A 36 25.25 -7.06 0.63
N ALA A 37 25.08 -6.01 -0.18
CA ALA A 37 26.16 -5.33 -0.90
C ALA A 37 26.92 -4.29 -0.06
N ASN A 38 26.66 -4.21 1.26
CA ASN A 38 27.19 -3.19 2.18
C ASN A 38 26.77 -1.74 1.85
N GLU A 39 25.66 -1.55 1.16
CA GLU A 39 25.08 -0.22 0.98
C GLU A 39 24.31 0.23 2.23
N ASP A 40 24.29 1.54 2.49
CA ASP A 40 23.42 2.11 3.53
C ASP A 40 21.97 2.09 3.07
N THR A 41 21.14 1.36 3.80
CA THR A 41 19.72 1.15 3.50
C THR A 41 18.81 1.71 4.58
N THR A 42 19.34 2.50 5.52
CA THR A 42 18.62 2.97 6.71
C THR A 42 17.36 3.75 6.32
N GLU A 43 17.48 4.72 5.41
CA GLU A 43 16.35 5.53 4.95
C GLU A 43 15.33 4.70 4.16
N SER A 44 15.80 3.84 3.25
CA SER A 44 14.92 2.97 2.47
C SER A 44 14.14 2.01 3.35
N GLN A 45 14.78 1.45 4.38
CA GLN A 45 14.11 0.58 5.36
C GLN A 45 13.08 1.35 6.19
N ALA A 46 13.39 2.59 6.59
CA ALA A 46 12.45 3.45 7.30
C ALA A 46 11.21 3.78 6.44
N LEU A 47 11.42 4.09 5.16
CA LEU A 47 10.33 4.33 4.21
C LEU A 47 9.44 3.10 4.03
N LEU A 48 10.01 1.90 3.88
CA LEU A 48 9.23 0.66 3.80
C LEU A 48 8.38 0.42 5.06
N ASN A 49 8.93 0.72 6.23
CA ASN A 49 8.20 0.60 7.49
C ASN A 49 7.07 1.62 7.61
N GLU A 50 7.29 2.87 7.16
CA GLU A 50 6.23 3.88 7.13
C GLU A 50 5.10 3.46 6.17
N ILE A 51 5.43 3.01 4.96
CA ILE A 51 4.44 2.57 3.97
C ILE A 51 3.58 1.44 4.53
N ASP A 52 4.19 0.42 5.15
CA ASP A 52 3.47 -0.69 5.78
C ASP A 52 2.54 -0.20 6.91
N ALA A 53 3.01 0.73 7.74
CA ALA A 53 2.19 1.33 8.79
C ALA A 53 1.00 2.13 8.24
N ARG A 54 1.21 2.92 7.18
CA ARG A 54 0.16 3.71 6.51
C ARG A 54 -0.90 2.82 5.86
N ILE A 55 -0.49 1.76 5.18
CA ILE A 55 -1.40 0.76 4.60
C ILE A 55 -2.31 0.17 5.70
N LYS A 56 -1.72 -0.29 6.81
CA LYS A 56 -2.51 -0.82 7.95
C LYS A 56 -3.48 0.22 8.51
N GLN A 57 -3.06 1.48 8.60
CA GLN A 57 -3.93 2.57 9.03
C GLN A 57 -5.10 2.77 8.07
N TRP A 58 -4.85 2.86 6.76
CA TRP A 58 -5.89 3.10 5.77
C TRP A 58 -6.85 1.93 5.62
N LYS A 59 -6.38 0.67 5.69
CA LYS A 59 -7.27 -0.52 5.72
C LYS A 59 -8.26 -0.44 6.88
N ARG A 60 -7.84 0.02 8.06
CA ARG A 60 -8.75 0.24 9.21
C ARG A 60 -9.73 1.38 8.98
N VAL A 61 -9.37 2.42 8.23
CA VAL A 61 -10.29 3.51 7.87
C VAL A 61 -11.35 3.02 6.89
N ILE A 62 -10.93 2.32 5.84
CA ILE A 62 -11.82 1.75 4.81
C ILE A 62 -12.79 0.74 5.43
N ALA A 63 -12.30 -0.17 6.28
CA ALA A 63 -13.14 -1.14 6.97
C ALA A 63 -14.19 -0.47 7.87
N ARG A 64 -13.83 0.59 8.61
CA ARG A 64 -14.78 1.37 9.43
C ARG A 64 -15.82 2.10 8.60
N ALA A 65 -15.50 2.45 7.35
CA ALA A 65 -16.42 3.09 6.42
C ALA A 65 -17.37 2.10 5.71
N GLY A 66 -17.24 0.79 5.95
CA GLY A 66 -18.12 -0.23 5.38
C GLY A 66 -17.81 -0.60 3.92
N VAL A 67 -16.67 -0.14 3.37
CA VAL A 67 -16.21 -0.54 2.04
C VAL A 67 -15.47 -1.88 2.19
N SER A 68 -16.23 -2.98 2.12
CA SER A 68 -15.75 -4.33 2.42
C SER A 68 -14.98 -5.00 1.27
N THR A 69 -15.02 -4.44 0.06
CA THR A 69 -14.39 -5.03 -1.11
C THR A 69 -13.15 -4.21 -1.46
N LEU A 70 -11.97 -4.69 -1.04
CA LEU A 70 -10.72 -4.29 -1.70
C LEU A 70 -10.84 -4.78 -3.16
N PRO A 71 -10.88 -3.89 -4.16
CA PRO A 71 -10.87 -4.29 -5.55
C PRO A 71 -9.58 -5.08 -5.79
N THR A 72 -9.70 -6.21 -6.46
CA THR A 72 -8.52 -6.89 -7.00
C THR A 72 -7.83 -5.93 -7.97
N PRO A 73 -6.52 -5.68 -7.84
CA PRO A 73 -5.83 -4.77 -8.74
C PRO A 73 -6.04 -5.28 -10.17
N THR A 74 -6.68 -4.46 -11.00
CA THR A 74 -6.78 -4.77 -12.42
C THR A 74 -5.45 -4.35 -13.04
N PRO A 75 -4.74 -5.23 -13.75
CA PRO A 75 -3.48 -4.87 -14.36
C PRO A 75 -3.75 -3.71 -15.33
N LYS A 76 -3.16 -2.54 -15.05
CA LYS A 76 -3.12 -1.44 -16.01
C LYS A 76 -2.46 -1.99 -17.26
N LYS A 77 -3.21 -2.04 -18.37
CA LYS A 77 -2.62 -2.38 -19.68
C LYS A 77 -1.46 -1.41 -19.93
N ALA A 78 -0.30 -1.99 -20.19
CA ALA A 78 0.91 -1.30 -20.61
C ALA A 78 0.68 -0.48 -21.88
#